data_AF-A0A0C2ZHA4-F1
#
_entry.id   AF-A0A0C2ZHA4-F1
#
_cell.length_a   1.000
_cell.length_b   1.000
_cell.length_c   1.000
_cell.angle_alpha   90.00
_cell.angle_beta   90.00
_cell.angle_gamma   90.00
#
_symmetry.space_group_name_H-M   'P 1'
#
loop_
_entity.id
_entity.type
_entity.pdbx_description
1 polymer ?
#
loop_
_entity_poly.entity_id
_entity_poly.type
_entity_poly.pdbx_seq_one_letter_code
_entity_poly.pdbx_strand_id
1 'polypeptide(L)'
;MKKIVLLVCCLPFILIAGDLKSALVKGRSTNKPVMVVVKSEVCAYCDKMKIETLNTQLVRNNTQEFIKVTVDKGSPDADRYLPDTRYTPTVYFISPKLKIVNTVSGYLGRDDFNLWVDDTKRKLGLKSSKKVYKEVAKTQSKHWMYDIASAMDYASQTGKQLMIYVDADGSKWTTKMKQTTFANAQVQKALKNFVWVRIKKGDAQARSFGLQPKYAPTVYFMRANMKQLAKAEGYFEPSDFILWINHAKSKI
;
A
#
# COMPACT_ATOMS: atom_id res chain seq x y z
N MET A 1 9.97 -6.72 -67.00
CA MET A 1 10.39 -6.97 -65.61
C MET A 1 10.15 -5.71 -64.79
N LYS A 2 9.05 -5.63 -64.03
CA LYS A 2 8.73 -4.47 -63.17
C LYS A 2 8.84 -4.90 -61.70
N LYS A 3 9.80 -4.34 -60.97
CA LYS A 3 9.97 -4.57 -59.53
C LYS A 3 9.02 -3.63 -58.79
N ILE A 4 8.02 -4.18 -58.12
CA ILE A 4 7.13 -3.43 -57.21
C ILE A 4 7.83 -3.40 -55.86
N VAL A 5 8.29 -2.22 -55.45
CA VAL A 5 8.82 -1.96 -54.10
C VAL A 5 7.62 -1.73 -53.19
N LEU A 6 7.37 -2.66 -52.26
CA LEU A 6 6.34 -2.54 -51.25
C LEU A 6 6.85 -1.63 -50.12
N LEU A 7 6.38 -0.39 -50.10
CA LEU A 7 6.66 0.56 -49.02
C LEU A 7 5.83 0.15 -47.80
N VAL A 8 6.46 -0.55 -46.85
CA VAL A 8 5.83 -0.90 -45.57
C VAL A 8 5.71 0.37 -44.75
N CYS A 9 4.48 0.91 -44.72
CA CYS A 9 4.12 2.07 -43.93
C CYS A 9 4.06 1.68 -42.44
N CYS A 10 5.17 1.86 -41.72
CA CYS A 10 5.21 1.79 -40.26
C CYS A 10 4.41 2.97 -39.69
N LEU A 11 3.10 2.79 -39.53
CA LEU A 11 2.27 3.71 -38.76
C LEU A 11 2.77 3.71 -37.31
N PRO A 12 3.11 4.89 -36.73
CA PRO A 12 3.47 4.98 -35.33
C PRO A 12 2.24 4.59 -34.51
N PHE A 13 2.38 3.52 -33.73
CA PHE A 13 1.38 3.08 -32.75
C PHE A 13 1.25 4.19 -31.70
N ILE A 14 0.29 5.09 -31.90
CA ILE A 14 -0.09 6.09 -30.91
C ILE A 14 -0.61 5.31 -29.70
N LEU A 15 0.23 5.22 -28.65
CA LEU A 15 -0.11 4.62 -27.37
C LEU A 15 -1.14 5.50 -26.65
N ILE A 16 -2.40 5.38 -27.06
CA ILE A 16 -3.52 5.77 -26.21
C ILE A 16 -3.38 4.92 -24.94
N ALA A 17 -3.33 5.57 -23.78
CA ALA A 17 -3.49 4.91 -22.50
C ALA A 17 -4.89 4.27 -22.52
N GLY A 18 -4.93 2.99 -22.89
CA GLY A 18 -6.17 2.25 -22.99
C GLY A 18 -6.86 2.17 -21.63
N ASP A 19 -8.18 2.00 -21.67
CA ASP A 19 -8.98 1.64 -20.51
C ASP A 19 -8.42 0.39 -19.80
N LEU A 20 -8.89 0.13 -18.57
CA LEU A 20 -8.36 -0.97 -17.75
C LEU A 20 -8.49 -2.31 -18.49
N LYS A 21 -9.62 -2.52 -19.18
CA LYS A 21 -9.83 -3.70 -20.03
C LYS A 21 -8.70 -3.87 -21.04
N SER A 22 -8.36 -2.82 -21.79
CA SER A 22 -7.32 -2.85 -22.82
C SER A 22 -5.94 -3.13 -22.22
N ALA A 23 -5.63 -2.55 -21.05
CA ALA A 23 -4.39 -2.82 -20.33
C ALA A 23 -4.29 -4.30 -19.89
N LEU A 24 -5.38 -4.88 -19.37
CA LEU A 24 -5.46 -6.29 -18.98
C LEU A 24 -5.32 -7.24 -20.18
N VAL A 25 -6.00 -6.95 -21.29
CA VAL A 25 -5.89 -7.72 -22.53
C VAL A 25 -4.45 -7.68 -23.06
N LYS A 26 -3.85 -6.49 -23.11
CA LYS A 26 -2.45 -6.33 -23.53
C LYS A 26 -1.48 -7.04 -22.60
N GLY A 27 -1.71 -7.01 -21.28
CA GLY A 27 -0.88 -7.71 -20.31
C GLY A 27 -0.90 -9.22 -20.52
N ARG A 28 -2.08 -9.78 -20.76
CA ARG A 28 -2.24 -11.20 -21.08
C ARG A 28 -1.58 -11.57 -22.41
N SER A 29 -1.79 -10.80 -23.48
CA SER A 29 -1.27 -11.13 -24.81
C SER A 29 0.24 -10.94 -24.94
N THR A 30 0.82 -9.99 -24.21
CA THR A 30 2.28 -9.73 -24.23
C THR A 30 3.04 -10.39 -23.09
N ASN A 31 2.36 -11.20 -22.26
CA ASN A 31 2.89 -11.82 -21.05
C ASN A 31 3.59 -10.80 -20.11
N LYS A 32 3.00 -9.61 -19.97
CA LYS A 32 3.51 -8.54 -19.10
C LYS A 32 2.53 -8.26 -17.95
N PRO A 33 3.00 -8.09 -16.71
CA PRO A 33 2.13 -7.72 -15.60
C PRO A 33 1.58 -6.31 -15.79
N VAL A 34 0.44 -6.05 -15.15
CA VAL A 34 -0.24 -4.76 -15.18
C VAL A 34 -0.16 -4.12 -13.80
N MET A 35 0.20 -2.85 -13.74
CA MET A 35 0.13 -2.01 -12.55
C MET A 35 -1.01 -1.02 -12.73
N VAL A 36 -2.07 -1.19 -11.94
CA VAL A 36 -3.28 -0.38 -12.00
C VAL A 36 -3.30 0.59 -10.83
N VAL A 37 -3.33 1.89 -11.09
CA VAL A 37 -3.50 2.93 -10.07
C VAL A 37 -4.97 3.35 -10.05
N VAL A 38 -5.66 3.03 -8.97
CA VAL A 38 -7.04 3.48 -8.73
C VAL A 38 -7.01 4.81 -7.98
N LYS A 39 -7.63 5.84 -8.57
CA LYS A 39 -7.75 7.18 -7.98
C LYS A 39 -9.22 7.58 -7.81
N SER A 40 -9.44 8.73 -7.20
CA SER A 40 -10.73 9.44 -7.23
C SER A 40 -10.47 10.87 -7.68
N GLU A 41 -11.48 11.54 -8.23
CA GLU A 41 -11.35 12.92 -8.72
C GLU A 41 -10.85 13.91 -7.65
N VAL A 42 -11.39 13.81 -6.43
CA VAL A 42 -11.00 14.67 -5.30
C VAL A 42 -10.20 13.84 -4.30
N CYS A 43 -8.87 13.81 -4.47
CA CYS A 43 -8.00 12.96 -3.65
C CYS A 43 -6.58 13.54 -3.49
N ALA A 44 -6.36 14.33 -2.43
CA ALA A 44 -5.06 14.93 -2.13
C ALA A 44 -3.92 13.90 -2.00
N TYR A 45 -4.21 12.72 -1.42
CA TYR A 45 -3.23 11.64 -1.32
C TYR A 45 -2.91 10.98 -2.66
N CYS A 46 -3.83 11.01 -3.63
CA CYS A 46 -3.60 10.52 -4.98
C CYS A 46 -2.63 11.44 -5.70
N ASP A 47 -2.82 12.76 -5.60
CA ASP A 47 -1.92 13.76 -6.16
C ASP A 47 -0.54 13.67 -5.51
N LYS A 48 -0.50 13.56 -4.18
CA LYS A 48 0.73 13.36 -3.43
C LYS A 48 1.48 12.11 -3.88
N MET A 49 0.79 10.97 -4.01
CA MET A 49 1.41 9.71 -4.47
C MET A 49 1.91 9.82 -5.90
N LYS A 50 1.15 10.49 -6.79
CA LYS A 50 1.56 10.72 -8.17
C LYS A 50 2.87 11.51 -8.22
N ILE A 51 2.94 12.63 -7.49
CA ILE A 51 4.08 13.56 -7.53
C ILE A 51 5.30 12.97 -6.80
N GLU A 52 5.13 12.54 -5.55
CA GLU A 52 6.25 12.18 -4.68
C GLU A 52 6.71 10.73 -4.83
N THR A 53 5.88 9.87 -5.44
CA THR A 53 6.16 8.44 -5.58
C THR A 53 6.19 8.01 -7.04
N LEU A 54 5.05 8.02 -7.73
CA LEU A 54 4.91 7.38 -9.04
C LEU A 54 5.71 8.08 -10.15
N ASN A 55 5.85 9.41 -10.09
CA ASN A 55 6.61 10.19 -11.07
C ASN A 55 8.12 10.22 -10.79
N THR A 56 8.57 9.71 -9.64
CA THR A 56 10.01 9.69 -9.33
C THR A 56 10.77 8.76 -10.28
N GLN A 57 11.97 9.16 -10.68
CA GLN A 57 12.79 8.36 -11.58
C GLN A 57 13.05 6.94 -11.03
N LEU A 58 13.21 6.82 -9.71
CA LEU A 58 13.40 5.56 -9.01
C LEU A 58 12.23 4.59 -9.27
N VAL A 59 10.99 5.01 -8.98
CA VAL A 59 9.79 4.18 -9.21
C VAL A 59 9.53 3.96 -10.69
N ARG A 60 9.73 4.99 -11.54
CA ARG A 60 9.56 4.85 -12.99
C ARG A 60 10.48 3.79 -13.59
N ASN A 61 11.75 3.76 -13.15
CA ASN A 61 12.72 2.76 -13.57
C ASN A 61 12.35 1.37 -13.05
N ASN A 62 11.90 1.26 -11.80
CA ASN A 62 11.56 -0.05 -11.25
C ASN A 62 10.23 -0.60 -11.78
N THR A 63 9.40 0.21 -12.42
CA THR A 63 8.09 -0.20 -12.96
C THR A 63 8.07 -0.30 -14.49
N GLN A 64 9.24 -0.36 -15.16
CA GLN A 64 9.33 -0.39 -16.62
C GLN A 64 8.75 -1.66 -17.25
N GLU A 65 8.81 -2.78 -16.54
CA GLU A 65 8.31 -4.08 -17.02
C GLU A 65 6.78 -4.20 -16.92
N PHE A 66 6.11 -3.26 -16.26
CA PHE A 66 4.67 -3.25 -16.06
C PHE A 66 3.96 -2.41 -17.13
N ILE A 67 2.82 -2.92 -17.60
CA ILE A 67 1.82 -2.08 -18.29
C ILE A 67 1.14 -1.24 -17.22
N LYS A 68 1.27 0.08 -17.31
CA LYS A 68 0.73 1.02 -16.32
C LYS A 68 -0.57 1.61 -16.82
N VAL A 69 -1.60 1.58 -15.97
CA VAL A 69 -2.90 2.21 -16.25
C VAL A 69 -3.41 2.91 -14.99
N THR A 70 -4.10 4.02 -15.16
CA THR A 70 -4.79 4.72 -14.08
C THR A 70 -6.27 4.71 -14.37
N VAL A 71 -7.09 4.42 -13.35
CA VAL A 71 -8.54 4.30 -13.47
C VAL A 71 -9.23 5.02 -12.32
N ASP A 72 -10.39 5.60 -12.56
CA ASP A 72 -11.22 6.18 -11.51
C ASP A 72 -11.98 5.08 -10.75
N LYS A 73 -12.02 5.20 -9.42
CA LYS A 73 -12.61 4.22 -8.49
C LYS A 73 -14.05 3.88 -8.84
N GLY A 74 -14.85 4.87 -9.26
CA GLY A 74 -16.26 4.69 -9.60
C GLY A 74 -16.52 4.43 -11.08
N SER A 75 -15.50 4.07 -11.85
CA SER A 75 -15.69 3.74 -13.27
C SER A 75 -16.22 2.31 -13.45
N PRO A 76 -17.03 2.05 -14.50
CA PRO A 76 -17.52 0.69 -14.79
C PRO A 76 -16.42 -0.36 -14.94
N ASP A 77 -15.24 0.07 -15.40
CA ASP A 77 -14.07 -0.78 -15.55
C ASP A 77 -13.47 -1.18 -14.20
N ALA A 78 -13.36 -0.23 -13.25
CA ALA A 78 -12.89 -0.53 -11.91
C ALA A 78 -13.85 -1.52 -11.21
N ASP A 79 -15.15 -1.26 -11.27
CA ASP A 79 -16.18 -2.12 -10.66
C ASP A 79 -16.20 -3.54 -11.25
N ARG A 80 -15.90 -3.67 -12.55
CA ARG A 80 -15.95 -4.95 -13.26
C ARG A 80 -14.70 -5.81 -13.05
N TYR A 81 -13.52 -5.19 -13.00
CA TYR A 81 -12.26 -5.92 -13.08
C TYR A 81 -11.42 -5.89 -11.80
N LEU A 82 -11.77 -5.05 -10.82
CA LEU A 82 -11.02 -4.91 -9.57
C LEU A 82 -11.90 -5.25 -8.36
N PRO A 83 -11.30 -5.63 -7.23
CA PRO A 83 -12.00 -5.70 -5.96
C PRO A 83 -12.55 -4.34 -5.55
N ASP A 84 -13.58 -4.35 -4.69
CA ASP A 84 -14.11 -3.13 -4.07
C ASP A 84 -12.98 -2.34 -3.40
N THR A 85 -12.68 -1.18 -3.97
CA THR A 85 -11.53 -0.38 -3.60
C THR A 85 -11.95 0.66 -2.57
N ARG A 86 -11.79 0.34 -1.29
CA ARG A 86 -12.25 1.23 -0.21
C ARG A 86 -11.51 2.56 -0.15
N TYR A 87 -10.19 2.55 -0.29
CA TYR A 87 -9.33 3.72 -0.16
C TYR A 87 -8.69 4.12 -1.48
N THR A 88 -8.46 5.42 -1.69
CA THR A 88 -7.66 5.93 -2.80
C THR A 88 -6.49 6.79 -2.27
N PRO A 89 -5.32 6.75 -2.92
CA PRO A 89 -4.98 5.89 -4.06
C PRO A 89 -4.87 4.41 -3.64
N THR A 90 -5.20 3.48 -4.53
CA THR A 90 -4.88 2.05 -4.36
C THR A 90 -4.18 1.55 -5.60
N VAL A 91 -3.10 0.79 -5.46
CA VAL A 91 -2.39 0.18 -6.58
C VAL A 91 -2.56 -1.34 -6.55
N TYR A 92 -3.05 -1.89 -7.66
CA TYR A 92 -3.09 -3.34 -7.88
C TYR A 92 -1.99 -3.76 -8.83
N PHE A 93 -1.23 -4.78 -8.45
CA PHE A 93 -0.31 -5.47 -9.33
C PHE A 93 -0.93 -6.78 -9.80
N ILE A 94 -1.15 -6.89 -11.11
CA ILE A 94 -1.89 -8.00 -11.73
C ILE A 94 -0.96 -8.77 -12.64
N SER A 95 -0.88 -10.09 -12.44
CA SER A 95 -0.10 -10.99 -13.29
C SER A 95 -0.70 -11.12 -14.70
N PRO A 96 0.07 -11.61 -15.70
CA PRO A 96 -0.48 -11.93 -17.02
C PRO A 96 -1.63 -12.95 -17.01
N LYS A 97 -1.73 -13.74 -15.93
CA LYS A 97 -2.83 -14.69 -15.68
C LYS A 97 -4.05 -14.05 -15.02
N LEU A 98 -4.11 -12.72 -14.98
CA LEU A 98 -5.19 -11.91 -14.40
C LEU A 98 -5.41 -12.15 -12.90
N LYS A 99 -4.39 -12.64 -12.19
CA LYS A 99 -4.40 -12.75 -10.72
C LYS A 99 -3.76 -11.50 -10.10
N ILE A 100 -4.42 -10.92 -9.11
CA ILE A 100 -3.83 -9.87 -8.26
C ILE A 100 -2.73 -10.53 -7.41
N VAL A 101 -1.52 -10.01 -7.55
CA VAL A 101 -0.31 -10.49 -6.87
C VAL A 101 -0.05 -9.68 -5.60
N ASN A 102 -0.29 -8.38 -5.67
CA ASN A 102 -0.11 -7.45 -4.57
C ASN A 102 -1.10 -6.28 -4.69
N THR A 103 -1.41 -5.70 -3.54
CA THR A 103 -2.24 -4.51 -3.40
C THR A 103 -1.52 -3.52 -2.48
N VAL A 104 -1.56 -2.24 -2.82
CA VAL A 104 -1.06 -1.15 -1.98
C VAL A 104 -2.21 -0.19 -1.75
N SER A 105 -2.72 -0.09 -0.53
CA SER A 105 -3.79 0.87 -0.21
C SER A 105 -3.27 2.11 0.50
N GLY A 106 -3.65 3.26 -0.06
CA GLY A 106 -3.25 4.58 0.40
C GLY A 106 -1.91 5.06 -0.15
N TYR A 107 -1.51 6.25 0.29
CA TYR A 107 -0.23 6.83 -0.07
C TYR A 107 0.92 6.06 0.58
N LEU A 108 1.90 5.68 -0.24
CA LEU A 108 3.23 5.25 0.20
C LEU A 108 4.29 6.15 -0.43
N GLY A 109 5.34 6.48 0.33
CA GLY A 109 6.53 7.14 -0.20
C GLY A 109 7.31 6.24 -1.18
N ARG A 110 8.14 6.85 -2.04
CA ARG A 110 8.84 6.15 -3.14
C ARG A 110 9.66 4.92 -2.72
N ASP A 111 10.32 4.97 -1.57
CA ASP A 111 11.18 3.88 -1.11
C ASP A 111 10.32 2.68 -0.64
N ASP A 112 9.27 2.97 0.12
CA ASP A 112 8.28 1.98 0.55
C ASP A 112 7.50 1.40 -0.62
N PHE A 113 7.13 2.22 -1.61
CA PHE A 113 6.44 1.74 -2.80
C PHE A 113 7.30 0.80 -3.64
N ASN A 114 8.61 1.06 -3.76
CA ASN A 114 9.51 0.18 -4.50
C ASN A 114 9.65 -1.21 -3.88
N LEU A 115 9.43 -1.35 -2.57
CA LEU A 115 9.33 -2.68 -1.96
C LEU A 115 8.20 -3.52 -2.53
N TRP A 116 7.04 -2.90 -2.69
CA TRP A 116 5.89 -3.55 -3.28
C TRP A 116 6.16 -3.95 -4.72
N VAL A 117 6.85 -3.10 -5.47
CA VAL A 117 7.27 -3.41 -6.85
C VAL A 117 8.25 -4.60 -6.85
N ASP A 118 9.26 -4.60 -5.98
CA ASP A 118 10.27 -5.66 -5.93
C ASP A 118 9.71 -6.99 -5.43
N ASP A 119 8.83 -6.97 -4.42
CA ASP A 119 8.10 -8.15 -3.97
C ASP A 119 7.18 -8.69 -5.07
N THR A 120 6.49 -7.80 -5.80
CA THR A 120 5.68 -8.19 -6.96
C THR A 120 6.53 -8.86 -8.03
N LYS A 121 7.68 -8.25 -8.38
CA LYS A 121 8.63 -8.82 -9.34
C LYS A 121 9.09 -10.21 -8.90
N ARG A 122 9.46 -10.37 -7.62
CA ARG A 122 9.84 -11.66 -7.03
C ARG A 122 8.72 -12.70 -7.12
N LYS A 123 7.49 -12.35 -6.71
CA LYS A 123 6.30 -13.21 -6.78
C LYS A 123 5.95 -13.61 -8.23
N LEU A 124 6.35 -12.79 -9.21
CA LEU A 124 6.18 -13.03 -10.65
C LEU A 124 7.38 -13.71 -11.33
N GLY A 125 8.49 -13.96 -10.62
CA GLY A 125 9.72 -14.49 -11.21
C GLY A 125 10.49 -13.51 -12.11
N LEU A 126 10.23 -12.21 -11.99
CA LEU A 126 10.98 -11.14 -12.67
C LEU A 126 12.26 -10.81 -11.91
N LYS A 127 13.26 -10.27 -12.62
CA LYS A 127 14.49 -9.76 -11.97
C LYS A 127 14.14 -8.58 -11.06
N SER A 128 14.38 -8.70 -9.77
CA SER A 128 14.28 -7.63 -8.78
C SER A 128 15.65 -7.23 -8.25
N SER A 129 15.78 -6.00 -7.74
CA SER A 129 17.05 -5.53 -7.21
C SER A 129 17.35 -6.19 -5.85
N LYS A 130 18.49 -6.89 -5.71
CA LYS A 130 18.90 -7.48 -4.42
C LYS A 130 19.28 -6.43 -3.36
N LYS A 131 19.61 -5.20 -3.78
CA LYS A 131 20.13 -4.13 -2.92
C LYS A 131 19.04 -3.49 -2.04
N VAL A 132 17.79 -3.48 -2.51
CA VAL A 132 16.66 -2.80 -1.85
C VAL A 132 16.31 -3.41 -0.49
N TYR A 133 16.34 -4.74 -0.32
CA TYR A 133 16.03 -5.39 0.97
C TYR A 133 16.90 -4.89 2.15
N LYS A 134 18.18 -4.59 1.91
CA LYS A 134 19.09 -4.07 2.96
C LYS A 134 18.85 -2.60 3.31
N GLU A 135 18.42 -1.79 2.35
CA GLU A 135 18.09 -0.37 2.59
C GLU A 135 16.70 -0.22 3.22
N VAL A 136 15.82 -1.18 2.96
CA VAL A 136 14.45 -1.24 3.47
C VAL A 136 14.37 -1.50 4.97
N ALA A 137 15.26 -2.32 5.52
CA ALA A 137 15.37 -2.47 6.96
C ALA A 137 15.65 -1.13 7.68
N LYS A 138 16.10 -0.10 6.95
CA LYS A 138 16.37 1.25 7.46
C LYS A 138 15.23 2.25 7.24
N THR A 139 14.19 1.92 6.46
CA THR A 139 13.08 2.86 6.23
C THR A 139 12.27 3.03 7.51
N GLN A 140 11.83 4.25 7.79
CA GLN A 140 11.00 4.53 8.96
C GLN A 140 9.54 4.49 8.54
N SER A 141 8.70 3.76 9.29
CA SER A 141 7.25 3.87 9.12
C SER A 141 6.81 5.23 9.64
N LYS A 142 6.67 6.19 8.72
CA LYS A 142 6.15 7.54 8.98
C LYS A 142 4.71 7.72 8.50
N HIS A 143 4.20 6.76 7.73
CA HIS A 143 2.90 6.84 7.09
C HIS A 143 1.98 5.74 7.62
N TRP A 144 0.72 6.10 7.82
CA TRP A 144 -0.33 5.17 8.17
C TRP A 144 -0.68 4.32 6.95
N MET A 145 -0.62 3.01 7.11
CA MET A 145 -1.24 2.07 6.20
C MET A 145 -2.73 2.00 6.49
N TYR A 146 -3.53 1.77 5.45
CA TYR A 146 -5.00 1.79 5.55
C TYR A 146 -5.59 0.39 5.61
N ASP A 147 -4.79 -0.64 5.38
CA ASP A 147 -5.24 -2.02 5.37
C ASP A 147 -4.25 -2.94 6.11
N ILE A 148 -4.80 -3.88 6.88
CA ILE A 148 -4.03 -4.79 7.74
C ILE A 148 -3.17 -5.74 6.88
N ALA A 149 -3.70 -6.25 5.78
CA ALA A 149 -3.00 -7.20 4.93
C ALA A 149 -1.72 -6.60 4.34
N SER A 150 -1.79 -5.39 3.78
CA SER A 150 -0.59 -4.74 3.24
C SER A 150 0.41 -4.42 4.35
N ALA A 151 -0.08 -4.04 5.53
CA ALA A 151 0.80 -3.80 6.66
C ALA A 151 1.51 -5.05 7.15
N MET A 152 0.83 -6.21 7.18
CA MET A 152 1.44 -7.51 7.48
C MET A 152 2.55 -7.84 6.48
N ASP A 153 2.28 -7.68 5.20
CA ASP A 153 3.25 -7.96 4.13
C ASP A 153 4.47 -7.04 4.27
N TYR A 154 4.26 -5.73 4.45
CA TYR A 154 5.36 -4.77 4.65
C TYR A 154 6.14 -5.06 5.95
N ALA A 155 5.45 -5.39 7.04
CA ALA A 155 6.08 -5.78 8.30
C ALA A 155 6.94 -7.04 8.13
N SER A 156 6.43 -8.06 7.43
CA SER A 156 7.17 -9.30 7.17
C SER A 156 8.44 -9.06 6.34
N GLN A 157 8.38 -8.16 5.36
CA GLN A 157 9.51 -7.84 4.49
C GLN A 157 10.58 -7.00 5.19
N THR A 158 10.17 -6.17 6.16
CA THR A 158 11.07 -5.23 6.86
C THR A 158 11.55 -5.73 8.21
N GLY A 159 11.01 -6.85 8.71
CA GLY A 159 11.24 -7.34 10.08
C GLY A 159 10.56 -6.50 11.16
N LYS A 160 9.75 -5.50 10.77
CA LYS A 160 8.98 -4.67 11.70
C LYS A 160 7.77 -5.44 12.23
N GLN A 161 7.18 -4.91 13.29
CA GLN A 161 5.95 -5.41 13.88
C GLN A 161 4.78 -4.49 13.48
N LEU A 162 3.55 -4.80 13.91
CA LEU A 162 2.36 -4.02 13.59
C LEU A 162 1.90 -3.21 14.80
N MET A 163 1.48 -1.98 14.54
CA MET A 163 0.67 -1.19 15.45
C MET A 163 -0.66 -0.86 14.75
N ILE A 164 -1.73 -1.52 15.15
CA ILE A 164 -3.07 -1.33 14.57
C ILE A 164 -3.87 -0.40 15.48
N TYR A 165 -4.09 0.82 15.01
CA TYR A 165 -4.92 1.83 15.66
C TYR A 165 -6.36 1.76 15.14
N VAL A 166 -7.28 1.56 16.07
CA VAL A 166 -8.72 1.56 15.81
C VAL A 166 -9.29 2.92 16.14
N ASP A 167 -9.69 3.62 15.11
CA ASP A 167 -10.32 4.94 15.14
C ASP A 167 -11.85 4.82 15.05
N ALA A 168 -12.59 5.83 15.50
CA ALA A 168 -14.04 5.89 15.35
C ALA A 168 -14.46 7.32 15.01
N ASP A 169 -15.39 7.47 14.07
CA ASP A 169 -15.89 8.78 13.68
C ASP A 169 -16.63 9.45 14.83
N GLY A 170 -16.45 10.76 14.98
CA GLY A 170 -17.03 11.55 16.07
C GLY A 170 -16.40 11.32 17.46
N SER A 171 -15.43 10.41 17.63
CA SER A 171 -14.81 10.17 18.94
C SER A 171 -13.79 11.25 19.31
N LYS A 172 -14.11 12.04 20.35
CA LYS A 172 -13.21 13.08 20.90
C LYS A 172 -11.85 12.50 21.33
N TRP A 173 -11.85 11.31 21.92
CA TRP A 173 -10.64 10.64 22.37
C TRP A 173 -9.74 10.21 21.23
N THR A 174 -10.32 9.75 20.12
CA THR A 174 -9.53 9.41 18.92
C THR A 174 -8.89 10.65 18.31
N THR A 175 -9.62 11.77 18.24
CA THR A 175 -9.09 13.05 17.78
C THR A 175 -7.98 13.55 18.68
N LYS A 176 -8.19 13.52 20.01
CA LYS A 176 -7.18 13.89 20.99
C LYS A 176 -5.91 13.06 20.83
N MET A 177 -6.01 11.73 20.77
CA MET A 177 -4.86 10.83 20.62
C MET A 177 -4.04 11.10 19.36
N LYS A 178 -4.69 11.43 18.24
CA LYS A 178 -4.01 11.79 16.99
C LYS A 178 -3.24 13.12 17.11
N GLN A 179 -3.84 14.12 17.78
CA GLN A 179 -3.29 15.47 17.91
C GLN A 179 -2.22 15.57 19.00
N THR A 180 -2.27 14.73 20.04
CA THR A 180 -1.31 14.75 21.15
C THR A 180 -0.34 13.58 21.05
N THR A 181 -0.80 12.36 21.32
CA THR A 181 0.01 11.14 21.46
C THR A 181 0.77 10.81 20.19
N PHE A 182 0.11 10.71 19.04
CA PHE A 182 0.78 10.34 17.77
C PHE A 182 1.54 11.50 17.11
N ALA A 183 1.28 12.74 17.51
CA ALA A 183 2.05 13.91 17.09
C ALA A 183 3.36 14.06 17.88
N ASN A 184 3.45 13.46 19.07
CA ASN A 184 4.62 13.57 19.93
C ASN A 184 5.86 12.86 19.32
N ALA A 185 6.97 13.60 19.18
CA ALA A 185 8.19 13.11 18.54
C ALA A 185 8.82 11.89 19.25
N GLN A 186 8.70 11.78 20.58
CA GLN A 186 9.20 10.63 21.33
C GLN A 186 8.37 9.38 21.04
N VAL A 187 7.04 9.50 20.92
CA VAL A 187 6.15 8.42 20.50
C VAL A 187 6.50 7.97 19.08
N GLN A 188 6.64 8.90 18.13
CA GLN A 188 7.03 8.57 16.76
C GLN A 188 8.40 7.87 16.70
N LYS A 189 9.38 8.32 17.50
CA LYS A 189 10.68 7.68 17.63
C LYS A 189 10.57 6.27 18.23
N ALA A 190 9.74 6.10 19.26
CA ALA A 190 9.52 4.82 19.90
C ALA A 190 8.84 3.81 18.95
N LEU A 191 8.00 4.29 18.04
CA LEU A 191 7.25 3.47 17.09
C LEU A 191 8.02 3.09 15.81
N LYS A 192 9.31 3.43 15.68
CA LYS A 192 10.10 3.14 14.45
C LYS A 192 10.14 1.66 14.03
N ASN A 193 9.98 0.74 14.98
CA ASN A 193 9.98 -0.72 14.74
C ASN A 193 8.58 -1.26 14.41
N PHE A 194 7.58 -0.39 14.33
CA PHE A 194 6.20 -0.76 14.05
C PHE A 194 5.73 -0.12 12.74
N VAL A 195 4.97 -0.88 11.97
CA VAL A 195 4.18 -0.44 10.82
C VAL A 195 2.83 -0.01 11.35
N TRP A 196 2.43 1.24 11.08
CA TRP A 196 1.22 1.80 11.68
C TRP A 196 0.05 1.58 10.74
N VAL A 197 -1.00 0.97 11.24
CA VAL A 197 -2.23 0.69 10.48
C VAL A 197 -3.36 1.43 11.15
N ARG A 198 -4.15 2.16 10.37
CA ARG A 198 -5.38 2.78 10.86
C ARG A 198 -6.57 2.07 10.27
N ILE A 199 -7.44 1.56 11.14
CA ILE A 199 -8.72 0.95 10.77
C ILE A 199 -9.86 1.64 11.51
N LYS A 200 -11.08 1.56 10.96
CA LYS A 200 -12.28 2.06 11.62
C LYS A 200 -12.86 1.01 12.56
N LYS A 201 -13.43 1.44 13.70
CA LYS A 201 -14.19 0.57 14.58
C LYS A 201 -15.37 -0.02 13.81
N GLY A 202 -15.48 -1.34 13.83
CA GLY A 202 -16.52 -2.05 13.09
C GLY A 202 -16.12 -2.40 11.64
N ASP A 203 -14.90 -2.07 11.20
CA ASP A 203 -14.41 -2.47 9.89
C ASP A 203 -14.42 -3.99 9.73
N ALA A 204 -14.98 -4.47 8.63
CA ALA A 204 -15.04 -5.89 8.29
C ALA A 204 -13.65 -6.55 8.21
N GLN A 205 -12.63 -5.81 7.76
CA GLN A 205 -11.25 -6.30 7.73
C GLN A 205 -10.74 -6.56 9.15
N ALA A 206 -10.99 -5.64 10.08
CA ALA A 206 -10.61 -5.86 11.47
C ALA A 206 -11.23 -7.16 12.02
N ARG A 207 -12.51 -7.40 11.73
CA ARG A 207 -13.23 -8.61 12.14
C ARG A 207 -12.66 -9.89 11.51
N SER A 208 -12.28 -9.87 10.23
CA SER A 208 -11.68 -11.04 9.57
C SER A 208 -10.34 -11.43 10.19
N PHE A 209 -9.66 -10.48 10.83
CA PHE A 209 -8.44 -10.69 11.61
C PHE A 209 -8.70 -10.94 13.11
N GLY A 210 -9.95 -11.18 13.51
CA GLY A 210 -10.33 -11.43 14.91
C GLY A 210 -10.32 -10.19 15.80
N LEU A 211 -10.22 -8.97 15.23
CA LEU A 211 -10.17 -7.72 15.99
C LEU A 211 -11.57 -7.15 16.18
N GLN A 212 -12.06 -7.19 17.43
CA GLN A 212 -13.38 -6.67 17.80
C GLN A 212 -13.28 -5.69 18.98
N PRO A 213 -12.69 -4.51 18.77
CA PRO A 213 -12.51 -3.52 19.83
C PRO A 213 -13.87 -3.00 20.33
N LYS A 214 -14.08 -3.13 21.65
CA LYS A 214 -15.26 -2.58 22.32
C LYS A 214 -15.22 -1.05 22.31
N TYR A 215 -14.04 -0.46 22.55
CA TYR A 215 -13.84 0.98 22.66
C TYR A 215 -13.00 1.55 21.52
N ALA A 216 -13.13 2.85 21.26
CA ALA A 216 -12.24 3.61 20.38
C ALA A 216 -11.82 4.91 21.10
N PRO A 217 -10.51 5.24 21.15
CA PRO A 217 -9.42 4.53 20.48
C PRO A 217 -9.05 3.19 21.13
N THR A 218 -8.57 2.23 20.33
CA THR A 218 -7.88 1.01 20.79
C THR A 218 -6.63 0.82 19.94
N VAL A 219 -5.49 0.50 20.53
CA VAL A 219 -4.25 0.17 19.83
C VAL A 219 -3.88 -1.28 20.10
N TYR A 220 -3.70 -2.05 19.04
CA TYR A 220 -3.12 -3.39 19.11
C TYR A 220 -1.67 -3.34 18.64
N PHE A 221 -0.76 -3.91 19.42
CA PHE A 221 0.59 -4.22 18.97
C PHE A 221 0.64 -5.70 18.63
N MET A 222 1.10 -6.05 17.44
CA MET A 222 1.08 -7.42 16.94
C MET A 222 2.35 -7.76 16.19
N ARG A 223 2.66 -9.04 16.10
CA ARG A 223 3.66 -9.54 15.14
C ARG A 223 3.10 -9.48 13.71
N ALA A 224 4.00 -9.56 12.72
CA ALA A 224 3.60 -9.63 11.31
C ALA A 224 2.66 -10.82 11.00
N ASN A 225 2.72 -11.89 11.81
CA ASN A 225 1.82 -13.05 11.71
C ASN A 225 0.54 -12.92 12.59
N MET A 226 0.18 -11.71 13.00
CA MET A 226 -1.00 -11.39 13.83
C MET A 226 -0.99 -11.92 15.26
N LYS A 227 0.13 -12.50 15.75
CA LYS A 227 0.27 -12.81 17.18
C LYS A 227 0.29 -11.52 18.00
N GLN A 228 -0.67 -11.36 18.91
CA GLN A 228 -0.77 -10.17 19.75
C GLN A 228 0.43 -10.05 20.71
N LEU A 229 1.04 -8.86 20.74
CA LEU A 229 2.09 -8.46 21.68
C LEU A 229 1.46 -7.70 22.87
N ALA A 230 0.65 -6.69 22.59
CA ALA A 230 -0.02 -5.88 23.59
C ALA A 230 -1.32 -5.27 23.02
N LYS A 231 -2.18 -4.79 23.92
CA LYS A 231 -3.44 -4.12 23.58
C LYS A 231 -3.67 -2.98 24.57
N ALA A 232 -3.74 -1.76 24.07
CA ALA A 232 -4.03 -0.56 24.85
C ALA A 232 -5.43 -0.06 24.48
N GLU A 233 -6.35 -0.03 25.45
CA GLU A 233 -7.72 0.42 25.26
C GLU A 233 -7.91 1.82 25.84
N GLY A 234 -8.47 2.73 25.04
CA GLY A 234 -8.68 4.12 25.44
C GLY A 234 -7.56 5.06 25.04
N TYR A 235 -7.72 6.31 25.46
CA TYR A 235 -6.76 7.38 25.24
C TYR A 235 -5.61 7.28 26.25
N PHE A 236 -4.39 7.54 25.79
CA PHE A 236 -3.19 7.62 26.63
C PHE A 236 -2.42 8.89 26.27
N GLU A 237 -1.96 9.63 27.28
CA GLU A 237 -0.97 10.69 27.08
C GLU A 237 0.35 10.11 26.54
N PRO A 238 1.23 10.92 25.91
CA PRO A 238 2.45 10.43 25.28
C PRO A 238 3.33 9.55 26.19
N SER A 239 3.53 9.95 27.45
CA SER A 239 4.36 9.20 28.41
C SER A 239 3.82 7.81 28.69
N ASP A 240 2.51 7.69 28.91
CA ASP A 240 1.85 6.43 29.25
C ASP A 240 1.77 5.52 28.03
N PHE A 241 1.56 6.10 26.85
CA PHE A 241 1.56 5.35 25.60
C PHE A 241 2.93 4.75 25.29
N ILE A 242 4.03 5.42 25.66
CA ILE A 242 5.39 4.88 25.55
C ILE A 242 5.55 3.61 26.41
N LEU A 243 4.90 3.52 27.58
CA LEU A 243 4.93 2.30 28.40
C LEU A 243 4.32 1.12 27.64
N TRP A 244 3.20 1.33 26.93
CA TRP A 244 2.59 0.31 26.08
C TRP A 244 3.50 -0.11 24.93
N ILE A 245 4.18 0.85 24.28
CA ILE A 245 5.14 0.55 23.21
C ILE A 245 6.30 -0.29 23.75
N ASN A 246 6.85 0.06 24.91
CA ASN A 246 7.96 -0.66 25.53
C ASN A 246 7.53 -2.06 25.97
N HIS A 247 6.33 -2.19 26.54
CA HIS A 247 5.76 -3.49 26.88
C HIS A 247 5.59 -4.38 25.65
N ALA A 248 5.08 -3.83 24.53
CA ALA A 248 4.99 -4.57 23.27
C ALA A 248 6.37 -5.01 22.76
N LYS A 249 7.37 -4.13 22.82
CA LYS A 249 8.75 -4.43 22.40
C LYS A 249 9.39 -5.55 23.21
N SER A 250 9.10 -5.64 24.51
CA SER A 250 9.64 -6.70 25.37
C SER A 250 9.18 -8.12 24.99
N LYS A 251 8.22 -8.25 24.06
CA LYS A 251 7.63 -9.52 23.61
C LYS A 251 7.95 -9.89 22.15
N ILE A 252 8.79 -9.10 21.48
CA ILE A 252 9.26 -9.35 20.10
C ILE A 252 10.37 -10.39 20.16
#